data_AF-A0A6J0K1T8-F1
#
_entry.id   AF-A0A6J0K1T8-F1
#
_cell.length_a   1.000
_cell.length_b   1.000
_cell.length_c   1.000
_cell.angle_alpha   90.00
_cell.angle_beta   90.00
_cell.angle_gamma   90.00
#
_symmetry.space_group_name_H-M   'P 1'
#
loop_
_entity.id
_entity.type
_entity.pdbx_description
1 polymer ?
#
loop_
_entity_poly.entity_id
_entity_poly.type
_entity_poly.pdbx_seq_one_letter_code
_entity_poly.pdbx_strand_id
1 'polypeptide(L)'
;MGISSSVPAFFSNSATASLPPPPSPSPSSPSRVNEKPERPRFFDGKAKNKCWASADIVPGRHPERWRKDAAGNIVCKRFGNCSGCLCFEYDHIVPYSKGGESTAENCQILQTRVNRLKAAQDNVDAETLKGYSCGLQFTDKELDVIEMAVYGDVLRPGKECRCKTVAELLGQYKSKDGKAACELPS
;
A
#
# COMPACT_ATOMS: atom_id res chain seq x y z
N MET A 1 -31.52 54.32 -19.28
CA MET A 1 -31.62 53.30 -20.35
C MET A 1 -32.68 52.31 -19.93
N GLY A 2 -33.66 51.99 -20.78
CA GLY A 2 -34.67 50.98 -20.48
C GLY A 2 -36.08 51.46 -20.76
N ILE A 3 -36.42 51.40 -22.03
CA ILE A 3 -37.74 51.62 -22.62
C ILE A 3 -38.80 50.65 -22.07
N SER A 4 -39.99 51.22 -21.88
CA SER A 4 -41.28 50.56 -21.73
C SER A 4 -41.58 49.64 -22.92
N SER A 5 -42.20 48.48 -22.67
CA SER A 5 -42.99 47.74 -23.66
C SER A 5 -44.10 46.94 -22.96
N SER A 6 -45.31 47.27 -23.38
CA SER A 6 -46.62 46.83 -22.88
C SER A 6 -47.01 45.44 -23.36
N VAL A 7 -47.80 44.70 -22.58
CA VAL A 7 -48.96 43.89 -23.05
C VAL A 7 -49.85 43.49 -21.85
N PRO A 8 -51.14 43.13 -22.06
CA PRO A 8 -52.26 43.60 -21.25
C PRO A 8 -52.76 42.61 -20.20
N ALA A 9 -53.55 43.14 -19.26
CA ALA A 9 -54.36 42.37 -18.34
C ALA A 9 -55.58 41.76 -19.05
N PHE A 10 -55.74 40.45 -18.92
CA PHE A 10 -57.03 39.78 -19.07
C PHE A 10 -57.42 39.17 -17.73
N PHE A 11 -58.48 39.74 -17.16
CA PHE A 11 -59.27 39.09 -16.12
C PHE A 11 -60.11 37.98 -16.76
N SER A 12 -60.11 36.79 -16.15
CA SER A 12 -61.28 35.93 -16.22
C SER A 12 -61.42 35.11 -14.94
N ASN A 13 -62.68 34.95 -14.57
CA ASN A 13 -63.20 34.59 -13.26
C ASN A 13 -63.01 33.13 -12.87
N SER A 14 -62.79 32.95 -11.57
CA SER A 14 -63.36 31.95 -10.66
C SER A 14 -63.89 30.62 -11.21
N ALA A 15 -63.22 29.54 -10.80
CA ALA A 15 -63.87 28.39 -10.20
C ALA A 15 -62.89 27.73 -9.22
N THR A 16 -63.05 27.99 -7.92
CA THR A 16 -62.35 27.26 -6.85
C THR A 16 -62.92 25.84 -6.77
N ALA A 17 -62.26 24.88 -7.42
CA ALA A 17 -62.47 23.47 -7.15
C ALA A 17 -61.54 23.04 -6.00
N SER A 18 -62.14 22.68 -4.86
CA SER A 18 -61.45 22.14 -3.69
C SER A 18 -60.81 20.79 -4.05
N LEU A 19 -59.48 20.71 -4.00
CA LEU A 19 -58.75 19.44 -4.14
C LEU A 19 -59.03 18.54 -2.91
N PRO A 20 -59.17 17.21 -3.07
CA PRO A 20 -59.20 16.30 -1.92
C PRO A 20 -57.82 16.24 -1.23
N PRO A 21 -57.76 15.98 0.08
CA PRO A 21 -56.49 15.85 0.79
C PRO A 21 -55.69 14.65 0.26
N PRO A 22 -54.34 14.71 0.28
CA PRO A 22 -53.50 13.58 -0.12
C PRO A 22 -53.70 12.39 0.84
N PRO A 23 -53.58 11.14 0.36
CA PRO A 23 -53.66 9.97 1.23
C PRO A 23 -52.48 9.97 2.20
N SER A 24 -52.78 9.71 3.49
CA SER A 24 -51.80 9.57 4.56
C SER A 24 -50.75 8.49 4.21
N PRO A 25 -49.47 8.68 4.56
CA PRO A 25 -48.44 7.70 4.28
C PRO A 25 -48.73 6.42 5.06
N SER A 26 -48.86 5.30 4.34
CA SER A 26 -48.88 3.97 4.93
C SER A 26 -47.54 3.72 5.62
N PRO A 27 -47.50 3.05 6.80
CA PRO A 27 -46.24 2.71 7.45
C PRO A 27 -45.52 1.67 6.58
N SER A 28 -44.57 2.13 5.77
CA SER A 28 -43.63 1.28 5.06
C SER A 28 -42.89 0.44 6.09
N SER A 29 -43.13 -0.87 6.07
CA SER A 29 -42.40 -1.87 6.84
C SER A 29 -40.89 -1.63 6.67
N PRO A 30 -40.07 -1.74 7.74
CA PRO A 30 -38.64 -1.61 7.57
C PRO A 30 -38.17 -2.81 6.76
N SER A 31 -37.88 -2.59 5.48
CA SER A 31 -37.04 -3.50 4.70
C SER A 31 -35.73 -3.61 5.47
N ARG A 32 -35.54 -4.74 6.16
CA ARG A 32 -34.24 -5.15 6.68
C ARG A 32 -33.32 -5.31 5.47
N VAL A 33 -32.69 -4.21 5.07
CA VAL A 33 -31.47 -4.29 4.28
C VAL A 33 -30.47 -4.94 5.24
N ASN A 34 -30.19 -6.23 5.02
CA ASN A 34 -28.99 -6.85 5.54
C ASN A 34 -27.82 -6.14 4.82
N GLU A 35 -27.48 -4.93 5.26
CA GLU A 35 -26.21 -4.29 4.91
C GLU A 35 -25.14 -5.17 5.52
N LYS A 36 -24.63 -6.12 4.71
CA LYS A 36 -23.36 -6.76 5.03
C LYS A 36 -22.36 -5.61 5.22
N PRO A 37 -21.67 -5.52 6.36
CA PRO A 37 -20.71 -4.45 6.58
C PRO A 37 -19.74 -4.44 5.40
N GLU A 38 -19.60 -3.28 4.76
CA GLU A 38 -18.72 -3.13 3.61
C GLU A 38 -17.31 -3.56 4.03
N ARG A 39 -16.82 -4.61 3.40
CA ARG A 39 -15.54 -5.23 3.76
C ARG A 39 -14.40 -4.22 3.53
N PRO A 40 -13.41 -4.10 4.43
CA PRO A 40 -12.37 -3.10 4.31
C PRO A 40 -11.49 -3.37 3.08
N ARG A 41 -11.20 -2.34 2.29
CA ARG A 41 -10.28 -2.41 1.15
C ARG A 41 -8.82 -2.56 1.55
N PHE A 42 -8.45 -2.19 2.77
CA PHE A 42 -7.06 -2.19 3.24
C PHE A 42 -6.78 -3.41 4.11
N PHE A 43 -5.57 -3.97 3.98
CA PHE A 43 -5.07 -4.99 4.89
C PHE A 43 -4.81 -4.41 6.29
N ASP A 44 -5.30 -5.07 7.32
CA ASP A 44 -4.96 -4.74 8.70
C ASP A 44 -3.49 -5.09 9.03
N GLY A 45 -3.02 -4.67 10.21
CA GLY A 45 -1.64 -4.90 10.63
C GLY A 45 -1.28 -6.39 10.75
N LYS A 46 -2.23 -7.24 11.16
CA LYS A 46 -2.03 -8.68 11.33
C LYS A 46 -1.89 -9.36 9.97
N ALA A 47 -2.73 -8.98 9.01
CA ALA A 47 -2.69 -9.44 7.63
C ALA A 47 -1.37 -9.04 6.96
N LYS A 48 -0.95 -7.78 7.10
CA LYS A 48 0.35 -7.29 6.59
C LYS A 48 1.53 -8.07 7.16
N ASN A 49 1.53 -8.36 8.46
CA ASN A 49 2.61 -9.11 9.11
C ASN A 49 2.68 -10.55 8.60
N LYS A 50 1.53 -11.23 8.49
CA LYS A 50 1.46 -12.57 7.92
C LYS A 50 1.88 -12.60 6.45
N CYS A 51 1.37 -11.67 5.65
CA CYS A 51 1.70 -11.51 4.23
C CYS A 51 3.20 -11.29 3.99
N TRP A 52 3.86 -10.50 4.83
CA TRP A 52 5.31 -10.35 4.78
C TRP A 52 6.04 -11.64 5.16
N ALA A 53 5.56 -12.33 6.21
CA ALA A 53 6.19 -13.55 6.70
C ALA A 53 6.08 -14.72 5.71
N SER A 54 5.01 -14.77 4.91
CA SER A 54 4.77 -15.79 3.89
C SER A 54 5.53 -15.57 2.58
N ALA A 55 6.05 -14.36 2.34
CA ALA A 55 6.84 -14.06 1.15
C ALA A 55 8.19 -14.80 1.16
N ASP A 56 8.77 -15.03 0.00
CA ASP A 56 10.03 -15.77 -0.13
C ASP A 56 11.20 -15.05 0.58
N ILE A 57 12.09 -15.83 1.19
CA ILE A 57 13.29 -15.29 1.87
C ILE A 57 14.37 -14.99 0.83
N VAL A 58 15.13 -13.91 1.06
CA VAL A 58 16.36 -13.64 0.31
C VAL A 58 17.50 -14.43 0.97
N PRO A 59 18.13 -15.40 0.28
CA PRO A 59 19.22 -16.18 0.86
C PRO A 59 20.34 -15.29 1.38
N GLY A 60 20.90 -15.63 2.55
CA GLY A 60 21.98 -14.86 3.16
C GLY A 60 21.57 -13.49 3.73
N ARG A 61 20.27 -13.20 3.87
CA ARG A 61 19.74 -11.94 4.41
C ARG A 61 18.79 -12.16 5.58
N HIS A 62 18.65 -11.14 6.44
CA HIS A 62 17.71 -11.21 7.56
C HIS A 62 16.24 -11.25 7.07
N PRO A 63 15.46 -12.31 7.39
CA PRO A 63 14.13 -12.53 6.83
C PRO A 63 13.08 -11.52 7.31
N GLU A 64 13.33 -10.79 8.41
CA GLU A 64 12.44 -9.70 8.83
C GLU A 64 12.71 -8.38 8.10
N ARG A 65 13.90 -8.22 7.51
CA ARG A 65 14.32 -6.99 6.82
C ARG A 65 14.16 -7.11 5.32
N TRP A 66 14.43 -8.29 4.77
CA TRP A 66 14.49 -8.54 3.34
C TRP A 66 13.58 -9.70 2.94
N ARG A 67 12.85 -9.52 1.83
CA ARG A 67 12.03 -10.56 1.20
C ARG A 67 12.14 -10.47 -0.32
N LYS A 68 11.76 -11.54 -0.99
CA LYS A 68 11.44 -11.51 -2.41
C LYS A 68 9.95 -11.27 -2.57
N ASP A 69 9.59 -10.37 -3.47
CA ASP A 69 8.22 -10.17 -3.88
C ASP A 69 7.74 -11.31 -4.80
N ALA A 70 6.45 -11.32 -5.16
CA ALA A 70 5.89 -12.38 -6.02
C ALA A 70 6.47 -12.40 -7.46
N ALA A 71 7.19 -11.35 -7.87
CA ALA A 71 7.92 -11.28 -9.14
C ALA A 71 9.41 -11.67 -8.98
N GLY A 72 9.84 -12.05 -7.77
CA GLY A 72 11.22 -12.41 -7.46
C GLY A 72 12.16 -11.25 -7.15
N ASN A 73 11.64 -10.01 -7.03
CA ASN A 73 12.44 -8.83 -6.72
C ASN A 73 12.78 -8.76 -5.24
N ILE A 74 14.00 -8.32 -4.92
CA ILE A 74 14.39 -8.04 -3.53
C ILE A 74 13.70 -6.74 -3.07
N VAL A 75 13.03 -6.81 -1.91
CA VAL A 75 12.39 -5.65 -1.27
C VAL A 75 12.77 -5.56 0.20
N CYS A 76 12.77 -4.34 0.74
CA CYS A 76 13.16 -4.06 2.13
C CYS A 76 11.95 -3.63 2.96
N LYS A 77 11.80 -4.18 4.18
CA LYS A 77 10.65 -3.92 5.07
C LYS A 77 10.47 -2.43 5.39
N ARG A 78 11.58 -1.69 5.50
CA ARG A 78 11.58 -0.24 5.78
C ARG A 78 11.16 0.61 4.58
N PHE A 79 11.19 0.05 3.37
CA PHE A 79 10.80 0.72 2.13
C PHE A 79 9.36 0.40 1.72
N GLY A 80 8.43 0.45 2.68
CA GLY A 80 7.01 0.37 2.38
C GLY A 80 6.47 1.70 1.82
N ASN A 81 5.66 1.64 0.77
CA ASN A 81 4.96 2.79 0.18
C ASN A 81 5.88 3.90 -0.36
N CYS A 82 6.97 3.52 -1.06
CA CYS A 82 7.86 4.44 -1.76
C CYS A 82 8.11 4.00 -3.22
N SER A 83 8.84 4.78 -4.03
CA SER A 83 8.94 4.53 -5.50
C SER A 83 10.28 3.93 -5.98
N GLY A 84 11.20 3.59 -5.08
CA GLY A 84 12.50 3.00 -5.40
C GLY A 84 12.46 1.51 -5.75
N CYS A 85 13.56 0.97 -6.27
CA CYS A 85 13.64 -0.43 -6.74
C CYS A 85 13.58 -1.49 -5.62
N LEU A 86 13.81 -1.09 -4.37
CA LEU A 86 13.64 -1.94 -3.18
C LEU A 86 12.34 -1.63 -2.42
N CYS A 87 11.54 -0.69 -2.93
CA CYS A 87 10.26 -0.32 -2.33
C CYS A 87 9.17 -1.28 -2.71
N PHE A 88 8.25 -1.51 -1.78
CA PHE A 88 7.12 -2.40 -1.97
C PHE A 88 5.81 -1.81 -1.48
N GLU A 89 4.72 -2.37 -1.98
CA GLU A 89 3.37 -2.17 -1.49
C GLU A 89 2.73 -3.55 -1.23
N TYR A 90 1.71 -3.58 -0.36
CA TYR A 90 0.88 -4.77 -0.18
C TYR A 90 -0.21 -4.75 -1.25
N ASP A 91 -0.28 -5.81 -2.04
CA ASP A 91 -1.18 -5.97 -3.16
C ASP A 91 -2.16 -7.13 -2.91
N HIS A 92 -3.35 -7.01 -3.50
CA HIS A 92 -4.31 -8.10 -3.53
C HIS A 92 -4.01 -9.02 -4.71
N ILE A 93 -3.78 -10.31 -4.45
CA ILE A 93 -3.59 -11.33 -5.50
C ILE A 93 -4.80 -11.31 -6.46
N VAL A 94 -6.00 -11.47 -5.91
CA VAL A 94 -7.26 -11.16 -6.57
C VAL A 94 -7.64 -9.70 -6.24
N PRO A 95 -7.73 -8.78 -7.22
CA PRO A 95 -8.02 -7.38 -6.97
C PRO A 95 -9.31 -7.18 -6.16
N TYR A 96 -9.31 -6.18 -5.27
CA TYR A 96 -10.49 -5.84 -4.48
C TYR A 96 -11.73 -5.56 -5.35
N SER A 97 -11.54 -4.87 -6.48
CA SER A 97 -12.59 -4.56 -7.46
C SER A 97 -13.19 -5.80 -8.14
N LYS A 98 -12.50 -6.95 -8.07
CA LYS A 98 -12.94 -8.24 -8.61
C LYS A 98 -13.40 -9.20 -7.52
N GLY A 99 -13.70 -8.70 -6.32
CA GLY A 99 -14.20 -9.54 -5.23
C GLY A 99 -13.11 -10.11 -4.32
N GLY A 100 -11.83 -9.75 -4.48
CA GLY A 100 -10.78 -10.19 -3.55
C GLY A 100 -10.89 -9.53 -2.18
N GLU A 101 -10.77 -10.31 -1.11
CA GLU A 101 -10.84 -9.82 0.27
C GLU A 101 -9.47 -9.33 0.76
N SER A 102 -9.45 -8.42 1.75
CA SER A 102 -8.22 -7.90 2.35
C SER A 102 -7.69 -8.82 3.47
N THR A 103 -7.52 -10.10 3.15
CA THR A 103 -7.00 -11.13 4.07
C THR A 103 -5.51 -11.38 3.85
N ALA A 104 -4.86 -12.12 4.77
CA ALA A 104 -3.44 -12.44 4.62
C ALA A 104 -3.21 -13.38 3.42
N GLU A 105 -4.18 -14.25 3.14
CA GLU A 105 -4.12 -15.29 2.11
C GLU A 105 -4.29 -14.71 0.70
N ASN A 106 -5.00 -13.59 0.57
CA ASN A 106 -5.13 -12.84 -0.68
C ASN A 106 -4.10 -11.69 -0.77
N CYS A 107 -3.14 -11.61 0.15
CA CYS A 107 -2.12 -10.58 0.15
C CYS A 107 -0.82 -11.10 -0.44
N GLN A 108 -0.18 -10.29 -1.27
CA GLN A 108 1.20 -10.45 -1.67
C GLN A 108 1.95 -9.13 -1.50
N ILE A 109 3.27 -9.19 -1.34
CA ILE A 109 4.11 -8.01 -1.49
C ILE A 109 4.55 -7.92 -2.95
N LEU A 110 4.52 -6.72 -3.50
CA LEU A 110 5.01 -6.41 -4.85
C LEU A 110 5.87 -5.15 -4.79
N GLN A 111 6.96 -5.14 -5.55
CA GLN A 111 7.71 -3.92 -5.81
C GLN A 111 6.73 -2.85 -6.30
N THR A 112 6.81 -1.63 -5.75
CA THR A 112 5.80 -0.59 -5.98
C THR A 112 5.54 -0.31 -7.46
N ARG A 113 6.59 -0.35 -8.30
CA ARG A 113 6.43 -0.22 -9.75
C ARG A 113 5.63 -1.37 -10.36
N VAL A 114 5.95 -2.61 -9.99
CA VAL A 114 5.25 -3.83 -10.42
C VAL A 114 3.79 -3.75 -10.00
N ASN A 115 3.51 -3.36 -8.76
CA ASN A 115 2.15 -3.20 -8.27
C ASN A 115 1.34 -2.18 -9.10
N ARG A 116 1.93 -1.02 -9.37
CA ARG A 116 1.28 0.04 -10.15
C ARG A 116 0.98 -0.39 -11.59
N LEU A 117 1.86 -1.19 -12.20
CA LEU A 117 1.67 -1.71 -13.56
C LEU A 117 0.68 -2.90 -13.60
N LYS A 118 0.67 -3.77 -12.58
CA LYS A 118 -0.36 -4.81 -12.40
C LYS A 118 -1.76 -4.17 -12.29
N ALA A 119 -1.90 -3.11 -11.51
CA ALA A 119 -3.16 -2.40 -11.29
C ALA A 119 -4.31 -3.37 -10.90
N ALA A 120 -5.42 -3.36 -11.64
CA ALA A 120 -6.59 -4.21 -11.38
C ALA A 120 -6.62 -5.50 -12.24
N GLN A 121 -5.48 -5.85 -12.86
CA GLN A 121 -5.35 -7.12 -13.58
C GLN A 121 -5.36 -8.27 -12.57
N ASP A 122 -6.11 -9.33 -12.88
CA ASP A 122 -6.11 -10.61 -12.17
C ASP A 122 -5.36 -11.65 -12.99
N ASN A 123 -4.91 -12.73 -12.35
CA ASN A 123 -4.26 -13.86 -13.01
C ASN A 123 -3.03 -13.46 -13.87
N VAL A 124 -2.32 -12.40 -13.47
CA VAL A 124 -1.06 -12.01 -14.10
C VAL A 124 0.01 -12.99 -13.65
N ASP A 125 0.66 -13.66 -14.62
CA ASP A 125 1.71 -14.62 -14.33
C ASP A 125 3.00 -13.94 -13.84
N ALA A 126 3.87 -14.74 -13.21
CA ALA A 126 5.11 -14.24 -12.62
C ALA A 126 6.11 -13.68 -13.65
N GLU A 127 6.09 -14.16 -14.89
CA GLU A 127 6.98 -13.68 -15.96
C GLU A 127 6.58 -12.28 -16.41
N THR A 128 5.28 -12.06 -16.59
CA THR A 128 4.71 -10.74 -16.86
C THR A 128 4.98 -9.77 -15.72
N LEU A 129 4.79 -10.18 -14.46
CA LEU A 129 5.10 -9.35 -13.29
C LEU A 129 6.59 -8.99 -13.23
N LYS A 130 7.47 -9.95 -13.54
CA LYS A 130 8.91 -9.73 -13.62
C LYS A 130 9.31 -8.76 -14.73
N GLY A 131 8.55 -8.72 -15.83
CA GLY A 131 8.72 -7.73 -16.90
C GLY A 131 8.49 -6.27 -16.45
N TYR A 132 7.75 -6.06 -15.37
CA TYR A 132 7.49 -4.73 -14.78
C TYR A 132 8.53 -4.30 -13.74
N SER A 133 9.44 -5.19 -13.38
CA SER A 133 10.44 -4.97 -12.35
C SER A 133 11.44 -3.87 -12.72
N CYS A 134 12.02 -3.25 -11.71
CA CYS A 134 13.24 -2.46 -11.88
C CYS A 134 14.39 -3.34 -12.41
N GLY A 135 15.09 -2.89 -13.45
CA GLY A 135 16.24 -3.59 -14.02
C GLY A 135 17.54 -3.46 -13.22
N LEU A 136 17.54 -2.75 -12.09
CA LEU A 136 18.70 -2.61 -11.21
C LEU A 136 18.86 -3.87 -10.35
N GLN A 137 20.01 -4.51 -10.44
CA GLN A 137 20.38 -5.65 -9.61
C GLN A 137 21.33 -5.20 -8.52
N PHE A 138 21.18 -5.76 -7.32
CA PHE A 138 22.02 -5.44 -6.17
C PHE A 138 22.88 -6.65 -5.81
N THR A 139 24.16 -6.40 -5.65
CA THR A 139 25.12 -7.31 -5.03
C THR A 139 24.93 -7.34 -3.51
N ASP A 140 25.52 -8.34 -2.86
CA ASP A 140 25.48 -8.41 -1.41
C ASP A 140 26.16 -7.22 -0.73
N LYS A 141 27.21 -6.66 -1.33
CA LYS A 141 27.89 -5.48 -0.79
C LYS A 141 26.99 -4.24 -0.86
N GLU A 142 26.26 -4.05 -1.96
CA GLU A 142 25.33 -2.92 -2.11
C GLU A 142 24.14 -3.04 -1.15
N LEU A 143 23.59 -4.24 -0.99
CA LEU A 143 22.55 -4.48 0.00
C LEU A 143 23.04 -4.23 1.44
N ASP A 144 24.29 -4.56 1.76
CA ASP A 144 24.89 -4.22 3.06
C ASP A 144 24.91 -2.69 3.27
N VAL A 145 25.32 -1.90 2.27
CA VAL A 145 25.34 -0.42 2.37
C VAL A 145 23.94 0.14 2.57
N ILE A 146 22.95 -0.41 1.87
CA ILE A 146 21.55 0.02 2.02
C ILE A 146 21.03 -0.36 3.41
N GLU A 147 21.37 -1.54 3.93
CA GLU A 147 21.00 -1.96 5.27
C GLU A 147 21.61 -1.04 6.33
N MET A 148 22.90 -0.69 6.19
CA MET A 148 23.60 0.28 7.01
C MET A 148 22.87 1.63 7.02
N ALA A 149 22.48 2.14 5.85
CA ALA A 149 21.82 3.44 5.72
C ALA A 149 20.42 3.46 6.37
N VAL A 150 19.71 2.33 6.36
CA VAL A 150 18.29 2.27 6.72
C VAL A 150 18.05 1.74 8.13
N TYR A 151 18.91 0.84 8.62
CA TYR A 151 18.83 0.25 9.95
C TYR A 151 19.95 0.71 10.89
N GLY A 152 21.05 1.23 10.35
CA GLY A 152 22.24 1.61 11.14
C GLY A 152 23.15 0.42 11.44
N ASP A 153 22.87 -0.76 10.91
CA ASP A 153 23.61 -2.00 11.12
C ASP A 153 23.44 -2.95 9.92
N VAL A 154 24.25 -4.00 9.88
CA VAL A 154 24.07 -5.14 8.98
C VAL A 154 23.89 -6.37 9.84
N LEU A 155 22.88 -7.18 9.54
CA LEU A 155 22.62 -8.42 10.24
C LEU A 155 22.41 -9.57 9.25
N ARG A 156 23.45 -10.40 9.04
CA ARG A 156 23.36 -11.60 8.21
C ARG A 156 24.39 -12.66 8.60
N PRO A 157 24.23 -13.92 8.16
CA PRO A 157 25.23 -14.96 8.40
C PRO A 157 26.63 -14.51 7.98
N GLY A 158 27.60 -14.61 8.90
CA GLY A 158 28.99 -14.21 8.68
C GLY A 158 29.27 -12.71 8.71
N LYS A 159 28.26 -11.83 8.91
CA LYS A 159 28.47 -10.38 9.05
C LYS A 159 27.40 -9.75 9.94
N GLU A 160 27.81 -9.38 11.15
CA GLU A 160 27.02 -8.56 12.06
C GLU A 160 27.85 -7.33 12.47
N CYS A 161 27.37 -6.14 12.16
CA CYS A 161 28.11 -4.90 12.42
C CYS A 161 27.18 -3.71 12.66
N ARG A 162 27.69 -2.63 13.27
CA ARG A 162 26.98 -1.38 13.53
C ARG A 162 27.69 -0.19 12.89
N CYS A 163 26.94 0.78 12.39
CA CYS A 163 27.48 2.07 11.98
C CYS A 163 27.96 2.86 13.19
N LYS A 164 29.18 3.40 13.11
CA LYS A 164 29.75 4.26 14.16
C LYS A 164 29.10 5.65 14.14
N THR A 165 29.02 6.28 15.30
CA THR A 165 28.78 7.72 15.39
C THR A 165 30.02 8.51 14.95
N VAL A 166 29.83 9.78 14.61
CA VAL A 166 30.94 10.70 14.31
C VAL A 166 31.92 10.79 15.48
N ALA A 167 31.44 10.81 16.74
CA ALA A 167 32.30 10.84 17.92
C ALA A 167 33.18 9.59 18.07
N GLU A 168 32.67 8.41 17.72
CA GLU A 168 33.46 7.17 17.67
C GLU A 168 34.51 7.21 16.56
N LEU A 169 34.17 7.76 15.39
CA LEU A 169 35.10 7.94 14.29
C LEU A 169 36.23 8.92 14.65
N LEU A 170 35.92 9.97 15.41
CA LEU A 170 36.88 10.96 15.90
C LEU A 170 37.64 10.51 17.17
N GLY A 171 37.37 9.30 17.69
CA GLY A 171 37.99 8.77 18.91
C GLY A 171 37.56 9.50 20.20
N GLN A 172 36.56 10.38 20.13
CA GLN A 172 36.03 11.15 21.27
C GLN A 172 35.11 10.32 22.17
N TYR A 173 34.58 9.22 21.66
CA TYR A 173 33.69 8.33 22.37
C TYR A 173 34.01 6.87 22.06
N LYS A 174 33.97 6.00 23.07
CA LYS A 174 34.04 4.54 22.90
C LYS A 174 32.70 3.93 23.29
N SER A 175 32.06 3.27 22.33
CA SER A 175 30.81 2.56 22.59
C SER A 175 31.02 1.43 23.58
N LYS A 176 29.98 1.19 24.40
CA LYS A 176 29.88 -0.01 25.26
C LYS A 176 29.32 -1.21 24.50
N ASP A 177 28.78 -0.98 23.31
CA ASP A 177 28.31 -2.04 22.41
C ASP A 177 29.52 -2.81 21.88
N GLY A 178 29.53 -4.13 22.07
CA GLY A 178 30.60 -5.02 21.63
C GLY A 178 30.54 -5.36 20.14
N LYS A 179 29.54 -4.86 19.40
CA LYS A 179 29.40 -5.11 17.97
C LYS A 179 30.51 -4.45 17.16
N ALA A 180 31.00 -5.18 16.16
CA ALA A 180 32.00 -4.68 15.23
C ALA A 180 31.48 -3.47 14.44
N ALA A 181 32.38 -2.60 14.00
CA ALA A 181 32.04 -1.49 13.14
C ALA A 181 31.72 -1.98 11.73
N CYS A 182 30.69 -1.42 11.09
CA CYS A 182 30.48 -1.67 9.67
C CYS A 182 31.55 -0.95 8.84
N GLU A 183 32.12 -1.68 7.90
CA GLU A 183 33.03 -1.15 6.89
C GLU A 183 32.28 -0.96 5.58
N LEU A 184 32.45 0.20 4.96
CA LEU A 184 31.97 0.44 3.62
C LEU A 184 32.76 -0.44 2.64
N PRO A 185 32.10 -1.01 1.62
CA PRO A 185 32.81 -1.75 0.60
C PRO A 185 33.81 -0.82 -0.11
N SER A 186 35.05 -1.31 -0.23
CA SER A 186 36.11 -0.71 -1.05
C SER A 186 35.96 -1.02 -2.53
#